data_AF-A0A7S0N6K8-F1
#
_entry.id   AF-A0A7S0N6K8-F1
#
_cell.length_a   1.000
_cell.length_b   1.000
_cell.length_c   1.000
_cell.angle_alpha   90.00
_cell.angle_beta   90.00
_cell.angle_gamma   90.00
#
_symmetry.space_group_name_H-M   'P 1'
#
loop_
_entity.id
_entity.type
_entity.pdbx_description
1 polymer ?
#
loop_
_entity_poly.entity_id
_entity_poly.type
_entity_poly.pdbx_seq_one_letter_code
_entity_poly.pdbx_strand_id
1 'polypeptide(L)'
;EKTLHILETIVRRYTGRPNFLGLGVLNEPQGDMPLSTLKSFYHNTYERLSAINDSLLLWMSDSWRAGALAGFGFIPQRPTVVVEAHVYQIYLEGDIQLSPEEHNARARDFWGEEFALQQRHRMVAAGEWALALHTSTWEGYDDDRKHQA
;
A
#
# COMPACT_ATOMS: atom_id res chain seq x y z
N GLU A 1 4.93 -19.56 10.53
CA GLU A 1 6.10 -19.81 11.41
C GLU A 1 7.43 -19.24 10.92
N LYS A 2 8.06 -19.71 9.83
CA LYS A 2 9.41 -19.23 9.43
C LYS A 2 9.50 -17.71 9.21
N THR A 3 8.55 -17.13 8.46
CA THR A 3 8.48 -15.67 8.24
C THR A 3 8.34 -14.90 9.55
N LEU A 4 7.43 -15.33 10.43
CA LEU A 4 7.22 -14.70 11.74
C LEU A 4 8.50 -14.68 12.58
N HIS A 5 9.24 -15.79 12.60
CA HIS A 5 10.51 -15.85 13.32
C HIS A 5 11.56 -14.86 12.78
N ILE A 6 11.62 -14.68 11.46
CA ILE A 6 12.51 -13.70 10.82
C ILE A 6 12.09 -12.28 11.22
N LEU A 7 10.79 -11.96 11.14
CA LEU A 7 10.26 -10.64 11.53
C LEU A 7 10.58 -10.32 13.00
N GLU A 8 10.35 -11.27 13.92
CA GLU A 8 10.71 -11.13 15.33
C GLU A 8 12.21 -10.87 15.52
N THR A 9 13.06 -11.58 14.77
CA THR A 9 14.52 -11.39 14.82
C THR A 9 14.93 -9.99 14.37
N ILE A 10 14.34 -9.48 13.29
CA ILE A 10 14.56 -8.12 12.80
C ILE A 10 14.12 -7.11 13.86
N VAL A 11 12.90 -7.22 14.38
CA VAL A 11 12.38 -6.29 15.39
C VAL A 11 13.25 -6.30 16.65
N ARG A 12 13.60 -7.46 17.20
CA ARG A 12 14.49 -7.55 18.38
C ARG A 12 15.86 -6.91 18.14
N ARG A 13 16.39 -7.02 16.93
CA ARG A 13 17.71 -6.46 16.57
C ARG A 13 17.68 -4.93 16.45
N TYR A 14 16.59 -4.37 15.97
CA TYR A 14 16.50 -2.95 15.61
C TYR A 14 15.65 -2.11 16.58
N THR A 15 14.86 -2.72 17.45
CA THR A 15 14.18 -2.02 18.55
C THR A 15 15.19 -1.25 19.40
N GLY A 16 14.85 0.00 19.72
CA GLY A 16 15.72 0.93 20.44
C GLY A 16 16.63 1.78 19.54
N ARG A 17 16.67 1.54 18.23
CA ARG A 17 17.36 2.44 17.29
C ARG A 17 16.44 3.60 16.92
N PRO A 18 16.91 4.86 17.01
CA PRO A 18 16.06 6.04 16.79
C PRO A 18 15.54 6.17 15.36
N ASN A 19 16.20 5.52 14.39
CA ASN A 19 15.83 5.54 12.97
C ASN A 19 15.01 4.30 12.53
N PHE A 20 14.67 3.39 13.44
CA PHE A 20 13.83 2.23 13.13
C PHE A 20 12.37 2.53 13.50
N LEU A 21 11.66 3.19 12.58
CA LEU A 21 10.28 3.64 12.78
C LEU A 21 9.25 2.54 12.59
N GLY A 22 9.54 1.57 11.71
CA GLY A 22 8.56 0.58 11.31
C GLY A 22 9.14 -0.54 10.45
N LEU A 23 8.28 -1.48 10.11
CA LEU A 23 8.61 -2.66 9.32
C LEU A 23 7.45 -3.05 8.40
N GLY A 24 7.73 -3.21 7.11
CA GLY A 24 6.86 -3.93 6.17
C GLY A 24 6.87 -5.41 6.46
N VAL A 25 5.71 -5.98 6.80
CA VAL A 25 5.64 -7.37 7.29
C VAL A 25 5.62 -8.41 6.18
N LEU A 26 5.07 -8.04 5.01
CA LEU A 26 5.03 -8.85 3.80
C LEU A 26 4.70 -7.96 2.60
N ASN A 27 5.58 -7.94 1.60
CA ASN A 27 5.38 -7.17 0.37
C ASN A 27 4.43 -7.90 -0.58
N GLU A 28 3.48 -7.16 -1.16
CA GLU A 28 2.59 -7.58 -2.27
C GLU A 28 2.19 -9.08 -2.25
N PRO A 29 1.57 -9.58 -1.17
CA PRO A 29 1.01 -10.93 -1.22
C PRO A 29 0.03 -11.01 -2.38
N GLN A 30 0.11 -12.09 -3.14
CA GLN A 30 -0.67 -12.26 -4.36
C GLN A 30 -2.18 -12.17 -4.07
N GLY A 31 -2.92 -11.56 -4.99
CA GLY A 31 -4.37 -11.31 -4.86
C GLY A 31 -5.21 -12.59 -4.78
N ASP A 32 -4.66 -13.74 -5.17
CA ASP A 32 -5.30 -15.06 -5.09
C ASP A 32 -5.07 -15.78 -3.75
N MET A 33 -4.21 -15.24 -2.87
CA MET A 33 -3.97 -15.83 -1.55
C MET A 33 -5.27 -15.88 -0.73
N PRO A 34 -5.57 -17.01 -0.04
CA PRO A 34 -6.75 -17.10 0.80
C PRO A 34 -6.77 -16.00 1.86
N LEU A 35 -7.83 -15.19 1.88
CA LEU A 35 -7.95 -14.05 2.78
C LEU A 35 -7.87 -14.44 4.25
N SER A 36 -8.38 -15.64 4.60
CA SER A 36 -8.26 -16.19 5.95
C SER A 36 -6.81 -16.41 6.36
N THR A 37 -5.98 -16.94 5.46
CA THR A 37 -4.54 -17.14 5.69
C THR A 37 -3.83 -15.81 5.89
N LEU A 38 -4.08 -14.83 5.01
CA LEU A 38 -3.45 -13.51 5.10
C LEU A 38 -3.89 -12.76 6.37
N LYS A 39 -5.18 -12.80 6.70
CA LYS A 39 -5.73 -12.25 7.95
C LYS A 39 -5.06 -12.88 9.17
N SER A 40 -5.01 -14.21 9.25
CA SER A 40 -4.36 -14.91 10.36
C SER A 40 -2.87 -14.55 10.46
N PHE A 41 -2.18 -14.44 9.33
CA PHE A 41 -0.78 -14.02 9.30
C PHE A 41 -0.60 -12.60 9.85
N TYR A 42 -1.39 -11.62 9.41
CA TYR A 42 -1.30 -10.23 9.89
C TYR A 42 -1.65 -10.08 11.37
N HIS A 43 -2.72 -10.74 11.83
CA HIS A 43 -3.07 -10.72 13.25
C HIS A 43 -1.98 -11.37 14.11
N ASN A 44 -1.48 -12.55 13.72
CA ASN A 44 -0.40 -13.21 14.47
C ASN A 44 0.89 -12.38 14.46
N THR A 45 1.20 -11.70 13.35
CA THR A 45 2.34 -10.79 13.25
C THR A 45 2.19 -9.62 14.21
N TYR A 46 1.03 -8.95 14.21
CA TYR A 46 0.77 -7.84 15.11
C TYR A 46 0.95 -8.24 16.58
N GLU A 47 0.31 -9.34 17.02
CA GLU A 47 0.38 -9.76 18.42
C GLU A 47 1.82 -10.12 18.85
N ARG A 48 2.60 -10.77 17.98
CA ARG A 48 4.00 -11.14 18.28
C ARG A 48 4.94 -9.95 18.29
N LEU A 49 4.82 -9.04 17.31
CA LEU A 49 5.75 -7.91 17.18
C LEU A 49 5.44 -6.79 18.18
N SER A 50 4.16 -6.52 18.45
CA SER A 50 3.75 -5.52 19.46
C SER A 50 4.17 -5.92 20.87
N ALA A 51 4.26 -7.22 21.18
CA ALA A 51 4.82 -7.71 22.44
C ALA A 51 6.33 -7.42 22.60
N ILE A 52 7.04 -7.14 21.51
CA ILE A 52 8.47 -6.78 21.52
C ILE A 52 8.64 -5.25 21.53
N ASN A 53 7.84 -4.55 20.73
CA ASN A 53 7.80 -3.10 20.65
C ASN A 53 6.40 -2.66 20.20
N ASP A 54 5.61 -2.14 21.13
CA ASP A 54 4.22 -1.73 20.93
C ASP A 54 4.08 -0.42 20.16
N SER A 55 5.16 0.36 20.05
CA SER A 55 5.23 1.63 19.31
C SER A 55 5.68 1.48 17.85
N LEU A 56 6.12 0.29 17.43
CA LEU A 56 6.64 0.04 16.08
C LEU A 56 5.52 0.12 15.04
N LEU A 57 5.70 0.91 13.99
CA LEU A 57 4.76 0.95 12.87
C LEU A 57 4.86 -0.34 12.03
N LEU A 58 3.78 -1.10 11.95
CA LEU A 58 3.70 -2.29 11.12
C LEU A 58 2.98 -1.96 9.82
N TRP A 59 3.73 -2.02 8.71
CA TRP A 59 3.21 -1.76 7.37
C TRP A 59 2.70 -3.08 6.77
N MET A 60 1.43 -3.09 6.40
CA MET A 60 0.72 -4.28 5.92
C MET A 60 0.10 -3.97 4.55
N SER A 61 0.61 -4.65 3.52
CA SER A 61 0.11 -4.53 2.16
C SER A 61 -1.37 -4.89 2.07
N ASP A 62 -2.10 -4.11 1.28
CA ASP A 62 -3.49 -4.33 0.90
C ASP A 62 -3.71 -5.57 0.01
N SER A 63 -2.62 -6.16 -0.51
CA SER A 63 -2.65 -7.35 -1.35
C SER A 63 -3.54 -7.14 -2.58
N TRP A 64 -3.45 -5.96 -3.22
CA TRP A 64 -4.18 -5.59 -4.44
C TRP A 64 -5.71 -5.54 -4.25
N ARG A 65 -6.18 -5.25 -3.03
CA ARG A 65 -7.61 -5.22 -2.68
C ARG A 65 -8.12 -3.82 -2.31
N ALA A 66 -7.30 -2.77 -2.48
CA ALA A 66 -7.81 -1.40 -2.51
C ALA A 66 -8.76 -1.23 -3.71
N GLY A 67 -10.01 -0.81 -3.46
CA GLY A 67 -10.89 -0.32 -4.53
C GLY A 67 -11.79 -1.33 -5.28
N ALA A 68 -12.21 -2.45 -4.67
CA ALA A 68 -13.38 -3.20 -5.14
C ALA A 68 -13.94 -4.12 -4.03
N LEU A 69 -15.10 -3.78 -3.48
CA LEU A 69 -16.05 -4.69 -2.80
C LEU A 69 -15.71 -5.33 -1.43
N ALA A 70 -14.48 -5.30 -0.90
CA ALA A 70 -14.19 -5.77 0.46
C ALA A 70 -12.87 -5.20 1.00
N GLY A 71 -12.87 -3.94 1.44
CA GLY A 71 -11.67 -3.19 1.84
C GLY A 71 -10.83 -3.83 2.97
N PHE A 72 -9.95 -3.04 3.57
CA PHE A 72 -8.87 -3.45 4.50
C PHE A 72 -9.30 -4.18 5.80
N GLY A 73 -10.52 -4.69 5.93
CA GLY A 73 -11.06 -5.36 7.11
C GLY A 73 -10.36 -6.67 7.50
N PHE A 74 -9.53 -7.24 6.62
CA PHE A 74 -8.63 -8.35 6.98
C PHE A 74 -7.35 -7.88 7.68
N ILE A 75 -7.02 -6.60 7.56
CA ILE A 75 -5.89 -5.96 8.24
C ILE A 75 -6.37 -5.49 9.63
N PRO A 76 -5.66 -5.85 10.72
CA PRO A 76 -6.04 -5.45 12.07
C PRO A 76 -6.09 -3.92 12.21
N GLN A 77 -7.20 -3.41 12.74
CA GLN A 77 -7.34 -1.98 13.01
C GLN A 77 -6.70 -1.64 14.35
N ARG A 78 -5.44 -1.19 14.32
CA ARG A 78 -4.63 -0.88 15.50
C ARG A 78 -3.90 0.45 15.29
N PRO A 79 -3.61 1.23 16.35
CA PRO A 79 -2.96 2.54 16.22
C PRO A 79 -1.56 2.52 15.59
N THR A 80 -0.89 1.37 15.58
CA THR A 80 0.45 1.19 15.02
C THR A 80 0.47 0.35 13.74
N VAL A 81 -0.70 0.11 13.12
CA VAL A 81 -0.79 -0.57 11.82
C VAL A 81 -1.05 0.45 10.73
N VAL A 82 -0.15 0.48 9.74
CA VAL A 82 -0.29 1.25 8.50
C VAL A 82 -0.73 0.29 7.41
N VAL A 83 -1.86 0.57 6.78
CA VAL A 83 -2.22 -0.11 5.52
C VAL A 83 -1.39 0.48 4.40
N GLU A 84 -0.69 -0.37 3.67
CA GLU A 84 0.13 0.00 2.53
C GLU A 84 -0.59 -0.39 1.24
N ALA A 85 -0.84 0.60 0.37
CA ALA A 85 -1.36 0.36 -0.98
C ALA A 85 -0.30 0.75 -2.01
N HIS A 86 -0.23 -0.02 -3.09
CA HIS A 86 0.68 0.22 -4.21
C HIS A 86 -0.14 0.80 -5.35
N VAL A 87 0.16 2.04 -5.73
CA VAL A 87 -0.68 2.85 -6.62
C VAL A 87 0.05 3.09 -7.93
N TYR A 88 -0.40 2.37 -8.96
CA TYR A 88 0.13 2.47 -10.32
C TYR A 88 -1.02 2.64 -11.32
N GLN A 89 -0.78 3.41 -12.38
CA GLN A 89 -1.73 3.63 -13.48
C GLN A 89 -1.06 3.32 -14.82
N ILE A 90 -0.54 2.10 -14.97
CA ILE A 90 0.19 1.69 -16.18
C ILE A 90 -0.04 0.22 -16.56
N TYR A 91 -0.52 -0.62 -15.64
CA TYR A 91 -0.55 -2.07 -15.84
C TYR A 91 -1.86 -2.58 -16.42
N LEU A 92 -2.98 -1.88 -16.22
CA LEU A 92 -4.28 -2.30 -16.73
C LEU A 92 -4.57 -1.66 -18.07
N GLU A 93 -5.33 -2.36 -18.92
CA GLU A 93 -5.78 -1.80 -20.21
C GLU A 93 -6.49 -0.45 -20.01
N GLY A 94 -7.35 -0.35 -18.99
CA GLY A 94 -8.03 0.91 -18.65
C GLY A 94 -7.14 2.01 -18.08
N ASP A 95 -5.87 1.72 -17.76
CA ASP A 95 -4.86 2.72 -17.43
C ASP A 95 -4.12 3.19 -18.69
N ILE A 96 -3.76 2.26 -19.58
CA ILE A 96 -2.97 2.52 -20.79
C ILE A 96 -3.71 3.47 -21.76
N GLN A 97 -5.04 3.44 -21.73
CA GLN A 97 -5.90 4.26 -22.60
C GLN A 97 -6.17 5.67 -22.06
N LEU A 98 -5.65 6.03 -20.88
CA LEU A 98 -5.88 7.34 -20.30
C LEU A 98 -4.99 8.41 -20.91
N SER A 99 -5.58 9.59 -21.10
CA SER A 99 -4.86 10.85 -21.31
C SER A 99 -4.15 11.32 -20.02
N PRO A 100 -3.17 12.24 -20.13
CA PRO A 100 -2.51 12.84 -18.96
C PRO A 100 -3.50 13.48 -17.98
N GLU A 101 -4.51 14.20 -18.48
CA GLU A 101 -5.55 14.81 -17.66
C GLU A 101 -6.40 13.78 -16.92
N GLU A 102 -6.70 12.64 -17.56
CA GLU A 102 -7.43 11.54 -16.93
C GLU A 102 -6.60 10.80 -15.89
N HIS A 103 -5.28 10.65 -16.09
CA HIS A 103 -4.39 10.13 -15.05
C HIS A 103 -4.37 11.03 -13.82
N ASN A 104 -4.30 12.35 -14.02
CA ASN A 104 -4.38 13.34 -12.95
C ASN A 104 -5.74 13.27 -12.22
N ALA A 105 -6.84 13.16 -12.98
CA ALA A 105 -8.17 13.00 -12.40
C ALA A 105 -8.28 11.69 -11.60
N ARG A 106 -7.79 10.55 -12.13
CA ARG A 106 -7.80 9.27 -11.41
C ARG A 106 -6.95 9.30 -10.13
N ALA A 107 -5.78 9.96 -10.15
CA ALA A 107 -4.96 10.12 -8.96
C ALA A 107 -5.67 10.94 -7.87
N ARG A 108 -6.32 12.05 -8.26
CA ARG A 108 -7.00 12.95 -7.33
C ARG A 108 -8.34 12.42 -6.86
N ASP A 109 -9.20 12.04 -7.80
CA ASP A 109 -10.63 11.83 -7.57
C ASP A 109 -10.92 10.37 -7.17
N PHE A 110 -10.19 9.39 -7.72
CA PHE A 110 -10.36 8.00 -7.29
C PHE A 110 -9.45 7.68 -6.10
N TRP A 111 -8.13 7.74 -6.30
CA TRP A 111 -7.18 7.38 -5.24
C TRP A 111 -7.24 8.35 -4.06
N GLY A 112 -7.30 9.66 -4.31
CA GLY A 112 -7.40 10.65 -3.25
C GLY A 112 -8.66 10.47 -2.38
N GLU A 113 -9.82 10.20 -2.99
CA GLU A 113 -11.06 9.95 -2.23
C GLU A 113 -11.01 8.63 -1.46
N GLU A 114 -10.53 7.54 -2.06
CA GLU A 114 -10.37 6.24 -1.38
C GLU A 114 -9.45 6.35 -0.17
N PHE A 115 -8.30 7.02 -0.31
CA PHE A 115 -7.40 7.27 0.80
C PHE A 115 -8.05 8.15 1.88
N ALA A 116 -8.71 9.24 1.49
CA ALA A 116 -9.38 10.13 2.43
C ALA A 116 -10.49 9.42 3.23
N LEU A 117 -11.22 8.48 2.61
CA LEU A 117 -12.22 7.67 3.29
C LEU A 117 -11.58 6.73 4.31
N GLN A 118 -10.50 6.04 3.94
CA GLN A 118 -9.83 5.07 4.81
C GLN A 118 -9.07 5.74 5.97
N GLN A 119 -8.49 6.92 5.72
CA GLN A 119 -7.78 7.73 6.73
C GLN A 119 -8.67 8.22 7.87
N ARG A 120 -10.01 8.20 7.71
CA ARG A 120 -10.96 8.48 8.81
C ARG A 120 -10.95 7.41 9.91
N HIS A 121 -10.45 6.22 9.62
CA HIS A 121 -10.59 5.05 10.49
C HIS A 121 -9.25 4.40 10.86
N ARG A 122 -8.21 4.58 10.05
CA ARG A 122 -6.90 3.93 10.22
C ARG A 122 -5.81 4.69 9.47
N MET A 123 -4.55 4.38 9.74
CA MET A 123 -3.45 4.86 8.91
C MET A 123 -3.43 4.08 7.59
N VAL A 124 -3.42 4.81 6.48
CA VAL A 124 -3.18 4.26 5.14
C VAL A 124 -2.22 5.17 4.39
N ALA A 125 -1.29 4.58 3.67
CA ALA A 125 -0.27 5.27 2.91
C ALA A 125 0.01 4.56 1.57
N ALA A 126 0.36 5.34 0.56
CA ALA A 126 0.86 4.82 -0.70
C ALA A 126 2.34 4.47 -0.47
N GLY A 127 2.62 3.18 -0.24
CA GLY A 127 3.98 2.70 0.01
C GLY A 127 4.82 2.70 -1.26
N GLU A 128 4.17 2.41 -2.38
CA GLU A 128 4.77 2.47 -3.70
C GLU A 128 3.86 3.22 -4.69
N TRP A 129 4.50 4.04 -5.52
CA TRP A 129 3.90 4.75 -6.64
C TRP A 129 5.01 5.23 -7.58
N ALA A 130 4.67 5.51 -8.84
CA ALA A 130 5.59 6.09 -9.80
C ALA A 130 4.86 7.02 -10.77
N LEU A 131 5.62 7.87 -11.45
CA LEU A 131 5.14 8.72 -12.56
C LEU A 131 5.20 7.99 -13.92
N ALA A 132 5.41 6.68 -13.91
CA ALA A 132 5.48 5.89 -15.12
C ALA A 132 4.07 5.77 -15.72
N LEU A 133 3.93 6.23 -16.96
CA LEU A 133 2.72 6.09 -17.78
C LEU A 133 3.07 5.34 -19.07
N HIS A 134 2.07 4.76 -19.72
CA HIS A 134 2.30 4.10 -21.00
C HIS A 134 2.69 5.14 -22.06
N THR A 135 3.47 4.74 -23.07
CA THR A 135 3.94 5.67 -24.10
C THR A 135 2.79 6.28 -24.91
N SER A 136 1.70 5.52 -25.10
CA SER A 136 0.48 5.97 -25.78
C SER A 136 -0.21 7.14 -25.08
N THR A 137 -0.05 7.30 -23.76
CA THR A 137 -0.59 8.44 -23.00
C THR A 137 -0.15 9.78 -23.59
N TRP A 138 1.01 9.81 -24.24
CA TRP A 138 1.61 11.02 -24.81
C TRP A 138 1.32 11.21 -26.30
N GLU A 139 0.60 10.30 -26.95
CA GLU A 139 0.24 10.42 -28.36
C GLU A 139 -0.60 11.68 -28.59
N GLY A 140 -0.18 12.53 -29.53
CA GLY A 140 -0.83 13.82 -29.79
C GLY A 140 -0.43 14.96 -28.86
N TYR A 141 0.50 14.74 -27.91
CA TYR A 141 1.08 15.77 -27.04
C TYR A 141 2.46 16.26 -27.52
N ASP A 142 2.87 15.90 -28.73
CA ASP A 142 4.06 16.40 -29.41
C ASP A 142 3.76 17.70 -30.15
N ASP A 143 3.79 18.85 -29.46
CA ASP A 143 4.51 20.03 -30.03
C ASP A 143 4.73 21.15 -29.00
N ASP A 144 3.72 21.63 -28.24
CA ASP A 144 3.93 22.81 -27.36
C ASP A 144 3.27 22.72 -25.97
N ARG A 145 2.56 21.63 -25.67
CA ARG A 145 1.82 21.46 -24.40
C ARG A 145 2.59 20.73 -23.30
N LYS A 146 3.80 20.23 -23.59
CA LYS A 146 4.68 19.55 -22.60
C LYS A 146 5.20 20.49 -21.50
N HIS A 147 5.06 21.81 -21.68
CA HIS A 147 5.65 22.82 -20.79
C HIS A 147 4.61 23.69 -20.04
N GLN A 148 3.31 23.38 -20.13
CA GLN A 148 2.25 24.18 -19.51
C GLN A 148 1.50 23.49 -18.36
N ALA A 149 2.01 22.36 -17.85
CA ALA A 149 1.45 21.67 -16.68
C ALA A 149 1.97 22.26 -15.35
#